data_AF-A0A1Y4V398-F1
#
_entry.id   AF-A0A1Y4V398-F1
#
_cell.length_a   1.000
_cell.length_b   1.000
_cell.length_c   1.000
_cell.angle_alpha   90.00
_cell.angle_beta   90.00
_cell.angle_gamma   90.00
#
_symmetry.space_group_name_H-M   'P 1'
#
loop_
_entity.id
_entity.type
_entity.pdbx_description
1 polymer ?
#
loop_
_entity_poly.entity_id
_entity_poly.type
_entity_poly.pdbx_seq_one_letter_code
_entity_poly.pdbx_strand_id
1 'polypeptide(L)'
;MNAFTFLTETGKFNNSEIMKHAHILKAYRRISLSEALKKAWFLAKRQQREYREVEEDKKSFKPVFNASKGNVLKAFFAGNHADYVNRDSSWR
;
A
#
# COMPACT_ATOMS: atom_id res chain seq x y z
N MET A 1 -8.85 8.07 4.70
CA MET A 1 -9.84 7.76 3.64
C MET A 1 -9.28 6.63 2.79
N ASN A 2 -10.07 5.59 2.51
CA ASN A 2 -9.65 4.52 1.59
C ASN A 2 -9.60 5.06 0.16
N ALA A 3 -8.46 4.85 -0.51
CA ALA A 3 -8.27 5.30 -1.90
C ALA A 3 -9.19 4.56 -2.89
N PHE A 4 -9.60 3.33 -2.56
CA PHE A 4 -10.49 2.50 -3.36
C PHE A 4 -11.84 2.34 -2.68
N THR A 5 -12.81 3.18 -3.04
CA THR A 5 -14.13 3.25 -2.39
C THR A 5 -15.01 2.02 -2.61
N PHE A 6 -14.84 1.30 -3.72
CA PHE A 6 -15.60 0.06 -4.00
C PHE A 6 -14.95 -1.20 -3.45
N LEU A 7 -13.80 -1.07 -2.79
CA LEU A 7 -13.09 -2.19 -2.19
C LEU A 7 -13.04 -2.02 -0.68
N THR A 8 -13.04 -3.14 0.02
CA THR A 8 -12.65 -3.21 1.42
C THR A 8 -11.14 -3.05 1.53
N GLU A 9 -10.64 -2.83 2.74
CA GLU A 9 -9.20 -2.76 3.02
C GLU A 9 -8.45 -4.04 2.62
N THR A 10 -9.18 -5.17 2.53
CA THR A 10 -8.66 -6.47 2.10
C THR A 10 -8.64 -6.67 0.58
N GLY A 11 -9.11 -5.70 -0.21
CA GLY A 11 -9.21 -5.81 -1.67
C GLY A 11 -10.45 -6.56 -2.18
N LYS A 12 -11.34 -7.04 -1.30
CA LYS A 12 -12.64 -7.61 -1.68
C LYS A 12 -13.65 -6.51 -2.02
N PHE A 13 -14.58 -6.79 -2.93
CA PHE A 13 -15.66 -5.85 -3.28
C PHE A 13 -16.53 -5.47 -2.08
N ASN A 14 -16.80 -4.17 -1.95
CA ASN A 14 -17.73 -3.63 -0.99
C ASN A 14 -19.11 -3.44 -1.66
N ASN A 15 -19.96 -4.47 -1.58
CA ASN A 15 -21.27 -4.46 -2.22
C ASN A 15 -22.19 -3.33 -1.71
N SER A 16 -22.05 -2.93 -0.44
CA SER A 16 -22.83 -1.81 0.13
C SER A 16 -22.48 -0.50 -0.58
N GLU A 17 -21.20 -0.19 -0.74
CA GLU A 17 -20.77 1.04 -1.42
C GLU A 17 -21.11 1.02 -2.92
N ILE A 18 -20.99 -0.14 -3.58
CA ILE A 18 -21.42 -0.32 -4.98
C ILE A 18 -22.93 -0.04 -5.11
N MET A 19 -23.75 -0.55 -4.19
CA MET A 19 -25.20 -0.35 -4.20
C MET A 19 -25.56 1.12 -3.92
N LYS A 20 -24.91 1.77 -2.94
CA LYS A 20 -25.09 3.21 -2.67
C LYS A 20 -24.77 4.04 -3.91
N HIS A 21 -23.66 3.76 -4.58
CA HIS A 21 -23.28 4.46 -5.80
C HIS A 21 -24.27 4.20 -6.95
N ALA A 22 -24.78 2.98 -7.08
CA ALA A 22 -25.84 2.68 -8.05
C ALA A 22 -27.12 3.48 -7.75
N HIS A 23 -27.53 3.62 -6.48
CA HIS A 23 -28.66 4.46 -6.10
C HIS A 23 -28.45 5.95 -6.43
N ILE A 24 -27.25 6.48 -6.19
CA ILE A 24 -26.89 7.86 -6.55
C ILE A 24 -26.93 8.02 -8.08
N LEU A 25 -26.34 7.11 -8.83
CA LEU A 25 -26.35 7.14 -10.30
C LEU A 25 -27.76 7.04 -10.88
N LYS A 26 -28.61 6.18 -10.30
CA LYS A 26 -30.02 6.04 -10.66
C LYS A 26 -30.74 7.39 -10.51
N ALA A 27 -30.57 8.05 -9.36
CA ALA A 27 -31.20 9.34 -9.10
C ALA A 27 -30.66 10.46 -10.01
N TYR A 28 -29.33 10.55 -10.13
CA TYR A 28 -28.65 11.61 -10.88
C TYR A 28 -28.90 11.51 -12.39
N ARG A 29 -28.81 10.30 -12.96
CA ARG A 29 -28.96 10.08 -14.40
C ARG A 29 -30.38 9.68 -14.82
N ARG A 30 -31.30 9.52 -13.86
CA ARG A 30 -32.69 9.06 -14.09
C ARG A 30 -32.77 7.77 -14.91
N ILE A 31 -31.87 6.83 -14.62
CA ILE A 31 -31.80 5.52 -15.29
C ILE A 31 -32.40 4.42 -14.41
N SER A 32 -32.60 3.23 -14.99
CA SER A 32 -33.04 2.06 -14.23
C SER A 32 -31.97 1.61 -13.22
N LEU A 33 -32.40 0.95 -12.14
CA LEU A 33 -31.48 0.41 -11.14
C LEU A 33 -30.51 -0.62 -11.73
N SER A 34 -30.98 -1.44 -12.67
CA SER A 34 -30.15 -2.45 -13.35
C SER A 34 -29.04 -1.80 -14.18
N GLU A 35 -29.34 -0.72 -14.89
CA GLU A 35 -28.35 0.02 -15.67
C GLU A 35 -27.35 0.77 -14.77
N ALA A 36 -27.83 1.36 -13.67
CA ALA A 36 -26.97 1.99 -12.68
C ALA A 36 -26.03 0.98 -12.01
N LEU A 37 -26.53 -0.21 -11.69
CA LEU A 37 -25.72 -1.31 -11.15
C LEU A 37 -24.65 -1.77 -12.13
N LYS A 38 -24.98 -1.93 -13.42
CA LYS A 38 -23.96 -2.28 -14.45
C LYS A 38 -22.84 -1.24 -14.49
N LYS A 39 -23.18 0.05 -14.44
CA LYS A 39 -22.21 1.15 -14.43
C LYS A 39 -21.36 1.16 -13.15
N ALA A 40 -21.98 0.98 -11.97
CA ALA A 40 -21.27 0.90 -10.70
C ALA A 40 -20.32 -0.33 -10.64
N TRP A 41 -20.76 -1.48 -11.12
CA TRP A 41 -19.94 -2.69 -11.22
C TRP A 41 -18.74 -2.52 -12.16
N PHE A 42 -18.92 -1.82 -13.27
CA PHE A 42 -17.82 -1.53 -14.19
C PHE A 42 -16.73 -0.68 -13.50
N LEU A 43 -17.13 0.34 -12.75
CA LEU A 43 -16.21 1.18 -11.97
C LEU A 43 -15.51 0.37 -10.86
N ALA A 44 -16.24 -0.49 -10.15
CA ALA A 44 -15.68 -1.36 -9.12
C ALA A 44 -14.61 -2.30 -9.69
N LYS A 45 -14.87 -2.94 -10.85
CA LYS A 45 -13.89 -3.80 -11.52
C LYS A 45 -12.63 -3.04 -11.94
N ARG A 46 -12.79 -1.80 -12.41
CA ARG A 46 -11.65 -0.95 -12.74
C ARG A 46 -10.79 -0.65 -11.51
N GLN A 47 -11.41 -0.27 -10.39
CA GLN A 47 -10.70 -0.07 -9.12
C GLN A 47 -10.01 -1.35 -8.63
N GLN A 48 -10.62 -2.53 -8.82
CA GLN A 48 -9.98 -3.80 -8.46
C GLN A 48 -8.69 -4.05 -9.24
N ARG A 49 -8.67 -3.70 -10.53
CA ARG A 49 -7.48 -3.81 -11.36
C ARG A 49 -6.38 -2.87 -10.86
N GLU A 50 -6.71 -1.60 -10.64
CA GLU A 50 -5.79 -0.59 -10.11
C GLU A 50 -5.23 -1.01 -8.73
N TYR A 51 -6.08 -1.55 -7.84
CA TYR A 51 -5.65 -2.09 -6.55
C TYR A 51 -4.64 -3.23 -6.70
N ARG A 52 -4.87 -4.15 -7.63
CA ARG A 52 -3.97 -5.28 -7.88
C ARG A 52 -2.61 -4.81 -8.41
N GLU A 53 -2.59 -3.86 -9.35
CA GLU A 53 -1.36 -3.26 -9.87
C GLU A 53 -0.55 -2.60 -8.73
N VAL A 54 -1.21 -1.81 -7.87
CA VAL A 54 -0.56 -1.22 -6.69
C VAL A 54 -0.07 -2.27 -5.68
N GLU A 55 -0.81 -3.36 -5.50
CA GLU A 55 -0.40 -4.45 -4.60
C GLU A 55 0.81 -5.23 -5.16
N GLU A 56 0.85 -5.45 -6.47
CA GLU A 56 1.99 -6.05 -7.17
C GLU A 56 3.22 -5.13 -7.13
N ASP A 57 3.06 -3.82 -7.31
CA ASP A 57 4.13 -2.82 -7.15
C ASP A 57 4.71 -2.80 -5.73
N LYS A 58 3.86 -2.93 -4.70
CA LYS A 58 4.32 -3.05 -3.32
C LYS A 58 5.11 -4.33 -3.07
N LYS A 59 4.76 -5.43 -3.72
CA LYS A 59 5.48 -6.71 -3.61
C LYS A 59 6.79 -6.70 -4.39
N SER A 60 6.82 -6.02 -5.54
CA SER A 60 8.00 -5.89 -6.38
C SER A 60 8.98 -4.82 -5.86
N PHE A 61 8.52 -3.94 -4.96
CA PHE A 61 9.35 -2.99 -4.24
C PHE A 61 10.36 -3.73 -3.34
N LYS A 62 11.51 -4.09 -3.92
CA LYS A 62 12.72 -4.35 -3.16
C LYS A 62 13.24 -2.98 -2.73
N PRO A 63 13.32 -2.67 -1.42
CA PRO A 63 14.04 -1.48 -1.00
C PRO A 63 15.46 -1.61 -1.55
N VAL A 64 15.83 -0.73 -2.47
CA VAL A 64 17.21 -0.57 -2.92
C VAL A 64 17.95 0.05 -1.74
N PHE A 65 18.31 -0.78 -0.77
CA PHE A 65 19.41 -0.45 0.11
C PHE A 65 20.61 -0.34 -0.82
N ASN A 66 21.12 0.89 -0.99
CA ASN A 66 22.37 1.10 -1.70
C ASN A 66 23.44 0.23 -1.05
N ALA A 67 23.72 -0.90 -1.67
CA ALA A 67 24.84 -1.76 -1.31
C ALA A 67 26.10 -0.95 -1.60
N SER A 68 26.71 -0.37 -0.56
CA SER A 68 28.16 -0.03 -0.46
C SER A 68 28.52 1.11 0.49
N LYS A 69 27.60 1.75 1.22
CA LYS A 69 28.03 2.66 2.31
C LYS A 69 27.81 1.96 3.64
N GLY A 70 28.93 1.48 4.20
CA GLY A 70 28.99 0.52 5.31
C GLY A 70 28.05 0.80 6.47
N ASN A 71 27.60 -0.29 7.11
CA ASN A 71 26.69 -0.36 8.25
C ASN A 71 26.43 1.00 8.93
N VAL A 72 25.37 1.68 8.50
CA VAL A 72 24.90 2.94 9.09
C VAL A 72 24.67 2.76 10.59
N LEU A 73 24.20 1.59 11.01
CA LEU A 73 24.10 1.19 12.42
C LEU A 73 25.46 1.21 13.12
N LYS A 74 26.52 0.69 12.49
CA LYS A 74 27.87 0.66 13.07
C LYS A 74 28.45 2.07 13.22
N ALA A 75 28.17 2.98 12.29
CA ALA A 75 28.57 4.39 12.39
C ALA A 75 27.80 5.13 13.50
N PHE A 76 26.50 4.84 13.68
CA PHE A 76 25.70 5.38 14.77
C PHE A 76 26.19 4.91 16.16
N PHE A 77 26.59 3.65 16.30
CA PHE A 77 27.12 3.12 17.56
C PHE A 77 28.61 3.43 17.80
N ALA A 78 29.41 3.68 16.75
CA ALA A 78 30.83 4.00 16.87
C ALA A 78 31.10 5.50 17.10
N GLY A 79 30.14 6.38 16.82
CA GLY A 79 30.31 7.84 16.93
C GLY A 79 30.44 8.40 18.35
N ASN A 80 30.15 7.61 19.39
CA ASN A 80 30.13 8.07 20.78
C ASN A 80 31.04 7.31 21.74
N HIS A 81 31.91 6.40 21.24
CA HIS A 81 32.87 5.70 22.10
C HIS A 81 34.28 5.81 21.54
N ALA A 82 34.94 6.93 21.85
CA ALA A 82 36.38 7.11 21.69
C ALA A 82 37.23 6.12 22.54
N ASP A 83 36.59 5.26 23.33
CA ASP A 83 37.26 4.43 24.34
C ASP A 83 37.67 3.03 23.86
N TYR A 84 37.35 2.64 22.62
CA TYR A 84 37.68 1.29 22.10
C TYR A 84 38.97 1.22 21.26
N VAL A 85 39.90 2.16 21.45
CA VAL A 85 41.24 2.07 20.82
C VAL A 85 42.29 1.43 21.74
N ASN A 86 42.00 1.18 23.03
CA ASN A 86 42.97 0.51 23.91
C ASN A 86 42.28 -0.31 25.02
N ARG A 87 41.96 -1.58 24.73
CA ARG A 87 41.89 -2.62 25.77
C ARG A 87 42.53 -3.91 25.29
N ASP A 88 43.84 -3.93 25.50
CA ASP A 88 44.61 -5.02 26.07
C ASP A 88 44.47 -6.42 25.43
N SER A 89 45.54 -6.79 24.72
CA SER A 89 45.78 -8.08 24.06
C SER A 89 46.08 -9.23 25.04
N SER A 90 45.45 -9.27 26.22
CA SER A 90 45.86 -10.11 27.35
C SER A 90 44.97 -11.33 27.64
N TRP A 91 44.24 -11.87 26.66
CA TRP A 91 43.63 -13.20 26.79
C TRP A 91 44.56 -14.31 26.27
N ARG A 92 45.73 -14.42 26.92
CA ARG A 92 46.53 -15.65 27.03
C ARG A 92 46.54 -16.13 28.46
#